data_AF-A0A358J249-F1
#
_entry.id   AF-A0A358J249-F1
#
_cell.length_a   1.000
_cell.length_b   1.000
_cell.length_c   1.000
_cell.angle_alpha   90.00
_cell.angle_beta   90.00
_cell.angle_gamma   90.00
#
_symmetry.space_group_name_H-M   'P 1'
#
loop_
_entity.id
_entity.type
_entity.pdbx_description
1 polymer ?
#
loop_
_entity_poly.entity_id
_entity_poly.type
_entity_poly.pdbx_seq_one_letter_code
_entity_poly.pdbx_strand_id
1 'polypeptide(L)'
;MRNKIIAAIGAAAVIGGAFAASAILSPEPTVPASTQAMHEVGPGFFVVAVQPSADPATFEDLAGLKCLDVDNCMVGFWKKDEEPTALPFTEAQIKAQIFAYAVNRETGFKRVAWDCATYPATARKDCLAKAGY
;
A
#
# COMPACT_ATOMS: atom_id res chain seq x y z
N MET A 1 -55.43 47.06 11.39
CA MET A 1 -55.35 47.48 12.81
C MET A 1 -53.95 47.20 13.32
N ARG A 2 -53.46 48.06 14.21
CA ARG A 2 -52.06 48.31 14.57
C ARG A 2 -51.91 47.98 16.06
N ASN A 3 -50.96 47.14 16.46
CA ASN A 3 -50.48 47.02 17.84
C ASN A 3 -49.14 46.26 17.84
N LYS A 4 -47.99 46.91 18.03
CA LYS A 4 -47.34 47.35 19.28
C LYS A 4 -46.78 46.21 20.15
N ILE A 5 -45.50 45.92 19.90
CA ILE A 5 -44.35 45.71 20.81
C ILE A 5 -44.65 45.33 22.27
N ILE A 6 -44.11 44.19 22.72
CA ILE A 6 -43.46 44.07 24.03
C ILE A 6 -42.16 43.27 23.85
N ALA A 7 -41.04 43.91 24.22
CA ALA A 7 -39.75 43.27 24.44
C ALA A 7 -39.77 42.57 25.81
N ALA A 8 -39.25 41.35 25.88
CA ALA A 8 -38.80 40.75 27.13
C ALA A 8 -37.34 40.33 26.95
N ILE A 9 -36.48 41.04 27.66
CA ILE A 9 -35.06 40.74 27.89
C ILE A 9 -35.02 39.64 28.96
N GLY A 10 -34.18 38.64 28.78
CA GLY A 10 -33.63 37.87 29.90
C GLY A 10 -33.60 36.36 29.72
N ALA A 11 -32.47 35.86 29.23
CA ALA A 11 -31.56 34.99 29.97
C ALA A 11 -30.71 34.22 28.96
N ALA A 12 -29.45 34.61 28.84
CA ALA A 12 -28.44 33.84 28.12
C ALA A 12 -28.24 32.50 28.83
N ALA A 13 -28.82 31.44 28.29
CA ALA A 13 -28.34 30.08 28.56
C ALA A 13 -27.17 29.85 27.61
N VAL A 14 -25.95 30.17 28.09
CA VAL A 14 -24.72 29.71 27.45
C VAL A 14 -24.69 28.20 27.68
N ILE A 15 -25.31 27.44 26.77
CA ILE A 15 -25.11 26.00 26.72
C ILE A 15 -23.70 25.84 26.14
N GLY A 16 -22.72 25.85 27.04
CA GLY A 16 -21.38 25.35 26.80
C GLY A 16 -21.45 23.86 26.52
N GLY A 17 -21.95 23.51 25.33
CA GLY A 17 -21.77 22.20 24.75
C GLY A 17 -20.34 22.13 24.25
N ALA A 18 -19.44 21.63 25.08
CA ALA A 18 -18.14 21.17 24.62
C ALA A 18 -18.41 20.07 23.58
N PHE A 19 -18.32 20.41 22.29
CA PHE A 19 -18.08 19.41 21.27
C PHE A 19 -16.70 18.83 21.58
N ALA A 20 -16.69 17.73 22.33
CA ALA A 20 -15.52 16.87 22.38
C ALA A 20 -15.27 16.45 20.93
N ALA A 21 -14.26 17.07 20.32
CA ALA A 21 -13.71 16.63 19.06
C ALA A 21 -13.25 15.19 19.30
N SER A 22 -14.12 14.23 18.99
CA SER A 22 -13.75 12.84 18.94
C SER A 22 -12.77 12.76 17.79
N ALA A 23 -11.49 12.81 18.11
CA ALA A 23 -10.43 12.41 17.20
C ALA A 23 -10.75 10.96 16.84
N ILE A 24 -11.44 10.78 15.71
CA ILE A 24 -11.49 9.51 15.03
C ILE A 24 -10.04 9.30 14.62
N LEU A 25 -9.26 8.65 15.48
CA LEU A 25 -8.03 8.01 15.06
C LEU A 25 -8.49 7.04 13.98
N SER A 26 -8.37 7.45 12.72
CA SER A 26 -8.29 6.50 11.63
C SER A 26 -7.27 5.47 12.09
N PRO A 27 -7.62 4.18 12.25
CA PRO A 27 -6.63 3.19 12.57
C PRO A 27 -5.54 3.34 11.51
N GLU A 28 -4.32 3.64 11.94
CA GLU A 28 -3.18 3.60 11.04
C GLU A 28 -3.28 2.24 10.33
N PRO A 29 -3.29 2.21 8.98
CA PRO A 29 -3.39 0.96 8.25
C PRO A 29 -2.28 0.07 8.79
N THR A 30 -2.68 -0.96 9.52
CA THR A 30 -1.75 -1.80 10.27
C THR A 30 -1.08 -2.67 9.22
N VAL A 31 -0.02 -2.14 8.62
CA VAL A 31 0.85 -2.91 7.73
C VAL A 31 1.21 -4.17 8.52
N PRO A 32 0.83 -5.38 8.06
CA PRO A 32 1.07 -6.59 8.81
C PRO A 32 2.55 -6.65 9.18
N ALA A 33 2.81 -6.88 10.47
CA ALA A 33 4.16 -6.92 11.04
C ALA A 33 5.08 -7.96 10.35
N SER A 34 4.54 -8.79 9.46
CA SER A 34 5.24 -9.76 8.64
C SER A 34 6.02 -9.17 7.46
N THR A 35 5.83 -7.90 7.12
CA THR A 35 6.58 -7.21 6.06
C THR A 35 7.60 -6.28 6.68
N GLN A 36 8.87 -6.70 6.72
CA GLN A 36 9.97 -5.88 7.21
C GLN A 36 10.72 -5.25 6.04
N ALA A 37 11.03 -3.96 6.15
CA ALA A 37 11.85 -3.17 5.23
C ALA A 37 11.34 -3.16 3.77
N MET A 38 10.61 -2.09 3.46
CA MET A 38 10.44 -1.63 2.09
C MET A 38 11.41 -0.47 1.85
N HIS A 39 12.18 -0.53 0.76
CA HIS A 39 13.08 0.55 0.36
C HIS A 39 12.96 0.83 -1.14
N GLU A 40 13.29 2.05 -1.52
CA GLU A 40 13.37 2.47 -2.91
C GLU A 40 14.79 2.25 -3.43
N VAL A 41 14.92 1.62 -4.60
CA VAL A 41 16.22 1.33 -5.25
C VAL A 41 16.43 2.14 -6.54
N GLY A 42 15.45 2.95 -6.90
CA GLY A 42 15.43 3.86 -8.05
C GLY A 42 14.05 4.49 -8.17
N PRO A 43 13.87 5.56 -8.98
CA PRO A 43 12.62 6.32 -9.04
C PRO A 43 11.41 5.43 -9.36
N GLY A 44 10.53 5.22 -8.38
CA GLY A 44 9.34 4.38 -8.52
C GLY A 44 9.60 2.87 -8.47
N PHE A 45 10.80 2.43 -8.10
CA PHE A 45 11.17 1.02 -7.92
C PHE A 45 11.36 0.70 -6.45
N PHE A 46 10.42 -0.07 -5.90
CA PHE A 46 10.41 -0.47 -4.50
C PHE A 46 10.70 -1.95 -4.35
N VAL A 47 11.47 -2.26 -3.32
CA VAL A 47 11.85 -3.60 -2.93
C VAL A 47 11.25 -3.87 -1.56
N VAL A 48 10.65 -5.04 -1.40
CA VAL A 48 10.09 -5.51 -0.15
C VAL A 48 10.76 -6.82 0.24
N ALA A 49 11.34 -6.87 1.43
CA ALA A 49 11.79 -8.11 2.03
C ALA A 49 10.68 -8.72 2.88
N VAL A 50 10.32 -9.98 2.63
CA VAL A 50 9.29 -10.66 3.42
C VAL A 50 9.90 -11.72 4.33
N GLN A 51 9.36 -11.79 5.54
CA GLN A 51 9.68 -12.89 6.43
C GLN A 51 9.02 -14.19 5.94
N PRO A 52 9.55 -15.38 6.27
CA PRO A 52 8.96 -16.65 5.87
C PRO A 52 7.51 -16.86 6.31
N SER A 53 7.08 -16.17 7.37
CA SER A 53 5.72 -16.21 7.91
C SER A 53 4.77 -15.19 7.27
N ALA A 54 5.19 -14.43 6.26
CA ALA A 54 4.34 -13.45 5.60
C ALA A 54 3.21 -14.12 4.83
N ASP A 55 2.01 -13.59 4.96
CA ASP A 55 0.83 -14.07 4.25
C ASP A 55 0.83 -13.53 2.81
N PRO A 56 0.97 -14.40 1.79
CA PRO A 56 0.97 -13.99 0.39
C PRO A 56 -0.33 -13.28 -0.01
N ALA A 57 -1.46 -13.56 0.64
CA ALA A 57 -2.74 -12.91 0.34
C ALA A 57 -2.69 -11.37 0.54
N THR A 58 -1.70 -10.86 1.27
CA THR A 58 -1.54 -9.42 1.56
C THR A 58 -0.65 -8.68 0.57
N PHE A 59 0.08 -9.38 -0.30
CA PHE A 59 1.17 -8.76 -1.08
C PHE A 59 0.68 -7.73 -2.09
N GLU A 60 -0.44 -8.01 -2.78
CA GLU A 60 -1.00 -7.08 -3.75
C GLU A 60 -1.52 -5.80 -3.09
N ASP A 61 -2.23 -5.92 -1.96
CA ASP A 61 -2.73 -4.76 -1.21
C ASP A 61 -1.58 -3.88 -0.72
N LEU A 62 -0.52 -4.50 -0.18
CA LEU A 62 0.67 -3.79 0.28
C LEU A 62 1.38 -3.06 -0.87
N ALA A 63 1.55 -3.72 -2.02
CA ALA A 63 2.12 -3.08 -3.19
C ALA A 63 1.24 -1.95 -3.74
N GLY A 64 -0.08 -2.15 -3.75
CA GLY A 64 -1.06 -1.16 -4.19
C GLY A 64 -1.02 0.11 -3.33
N LEU A 65 -0.97 -0.05 -2.00
CA LEU A 65 -0.80 1.06 -1.07
C LEU A 65 0.47 1.86 -1.34
N LYS A 66 1.58 1.17 -1.63
CA LYS A 66 2.84 1.84 -1.97
C LYS A 66 2.75 2.66 -3.27
N CYS A 67 1.99 2.19 -4.24
CA CYS A 67 1.84 2.83 -5.54
C CYS A 67 0.70 3.86 -5.62
N LEU A 68 0.14 4.32 -4.50
CA LEU A 68 -0.94 5.31 -4.52
C LEU A 68 -0.51 6.63 -5.16
N ASP A 69 0.67 7.12 -4.82
CA ASP A 69 1.17 8.45 -5.20
C ASP A 69 2.32 8.42 -6.21
N VAL A 70 2.53 7.28 -6.89
CA VAL A 70 3.61 7.08 -7.87
C VAL A 70 3.01 6.63 -9.20
N ASP A 71 3.14 7.47 -10.24
CA ASP A 71 2.51 7.23 -11.54
C ASP A 71 3.03 5.99 -12.25
N ASN A 72 4.35 5.80 -12.25
CA ASN A 72 5.01 4.59 -12.75
C ASN A 72 5.70 3.89 -11.59
N CYS A 73 5.05 2.87 -11.05
CA CYS A 73 5.44 2.21 -9.81
C CYS A 73 5.63 0.72 -10.03
N MET A 74 6.78 0.21 -9.60
CA MET A 74 7.06 -1.22 -9.54
C MET A 74 7.44 -1.59 -8.11
N VAL A 75 6.83 -2.65 -7.60
CA VAL A 75 7.14 -3.22 -6.29
C VAL A 75 7.50 -4.69 -6.49
N GLY A 76 8.71 -5.06 -6.12
CA GLY A 76 9.17 -6.44 -6.12
C GLY A 76 9.30 -6.97 -4.69
N PHE A 77 9.00 -8.25 -4.51
CA PHE A 77 9.09 -8.92 -3.22
C PHE A 77 10.11 -10.05 -3.31
N TRP A 78 10.92 -10.15 -2.26
CA TRP A 78 11.94 -11.18 -2.05
C TRP A 78 11.82 -11.73 -0.64
N LYS A 79 12.32 -12.95 -0.42
CA LYS A 79 12.54 -13.42 0.94
C LYS A 79 13.59 -12.54 1.60
N LYS A 80 13.50 -12.39 2.92
CA LYS A 80 14.52 -11.71 3.71
C LYS A 80 15.91 -12.29 3.39
N ASP A 81 16.87 -11.37 3.23
CA ASP A 81 18.28 -11.61 2.87
C ASP A 81 18.52 -11.99 1.40
N GLU A 82 17.47 -12.07 0.57
CA GLU A 82 17.56 -12.27 -0.89
C GLU A 82 17.24 -10.99 -1.68
N GLU A 83 16.82 -9.92 -0.99
CA GLU A 83 16.39 -8.67 -1.60
C GLU A 83 17.54 -7.88 -2.25
N PRO A 84 17.31 -7.23 -3.41
CA PRO A 84 18.26 -6.30 -3.98
C PRO A 84 18.28 -4.97 -3.22
N THR A 85 19.47 -4.40 -3.04
CA THR A 85 19.66 -3.09 -2.40
C THR A 85 19.83 -1.94 -3.39
N ALA A 86 20.02 -2.24 -4.68
CA ALA A 86 20.20 -1.27 -5.74
C ALA A 86 19.86 -1.87 -7.11
N LEU A 87 19.69 -0.99 -8.11
CA LEU A 87 19.62 -1.36 -9.52
C LEU A 87 21.02 -1.32 -10.17
N PRO A 88 21.28 -2.09 -11.25
CA PRO A 88 20.41 -3.11 -11.83
C PRO A 88 20.37 -4.40 -10.99
N PHE A 89 19.30 -5.18 -11.11
CA PHE A 89 19.21 -6.49 -10.45
C PHE A 89 20.10 -7.51 -11.15
N THR A 90 20.79 -8.33 -10.36
CA THR A 90 21.52 -9.50 -10.85
C THR A 90 20.56 -10.60 -11.30
N GLU A 91 21.05 -11.53 -12.13
CA GLU A 91 20.26 -12.69 -12.56
C GLU A 91 19.73 -13.51 -11.37
N ALA A 92 20.56 -13.69 -10.33
CA ALA A 92 20.18 -14.38 -9.11
C ALA A 92 19.03 -13.67 -8.39
N GLN A 93 19.08 -12.35 -8.27
CA GLN A 93 18.00 -11.55 -7.67
C GLN A 93 16.72 -11.61 -8.50
N ILE A 94 16.80 -11.55 -9.84
CA ILE A 94 15.62 -11.70 -10.71
C ILE A 94 14.98 -13.08 -10.50
N LYS A 95 15.79 -14.13 -10.40
CA LYS A 95 15.30 -15.50 -10.17
C LYS A 95 14.68 -15.69 -8.78
N ALA A 96 15.25 -15.05 -7.75
CA ALA A 96 14.80 -15.11 -6.36
C ALA A 96 13.52 -14.30 -6.10
N GLN A 97 13.11 -13.41 -7.02
CA GLN A 97 11.88 -12.64 -6.85
C GLN A 97 10.66 -13.57 -6.75
N ILE A 98 9.84 -13.34 -5.73
CA ILE A 98 8.68 -14.20 -5.40
C ILE A 98 7.34 -13.58 -5.82
N PHE A 99 7.28 -12.26 -5.95
CA PHE A 99 6.10 -11.52 -6.38
C PHE A 99 6.52 -10.17 -6.98
N ALA A 100 5.77 -9.70 -7.97
CA ALA A 100 5.92 -8.38 -8.55
C ALA A 100 4.56 -7.73 -8.81
N TYR A 101 4.50 -6.44 -8.54
CA TYR A 101 3.40 -5.56 -8.85
C TYR A 101 3.93 -4.40 -9.69
N ALA A 102 3.26 -4.07 -10.78
CA ALA A 102 3.61 -2.92 -11.60
C ALA A 102 2.33 -2.17 -12.01
N VAL A 103 2.35 -0.86 -11.87
CA VAL A 103 1.28 0.02 -12.34
C VAL A 103 1.89 1.22 -13.07
N ASN A 104 1.28 1.59 -14.19
CA ASN A 104 1.48 2.88 -14.83
C ASN A 104 0.11 3.56 -14.98
N ARG A 105 -0.12 4.62 -14.20
CA ARG A 105 -1.41 5.33 -14.12
C ARG A 105 -1.73 6.14 -15.38
N GLU A 106 -0.72 6.64 -16.07
CA GLU A 106 -0.88 7.41 -17.31
C GLU A 106 -1.41 6.53 -18.45
N THR A 107 -0.98 5.27 -18.51
CA THR A 107 -1.34 4.30 -19.56
C THR A 107 -2.46 3.34 -19.15
N GLY A 108 -2.80 3.28 -17.86
CA GLY A 108 -3.72 2.29 -17.30
C GLY A 108 -3.12 0.88 -17.20
N PHE A 109 -1.80 0.72 -17.41
CA PHE A 109 -1.13 -0.56 -17.26
C PHE A 109 -1.15 -1.00 -15.79
N LYS A 110 -1.57 -2.24 -15.54
CA LYS A 110 -1.44 -2.91 -14.25
C LYS A 110 -1.04 -4.36 -14.50
N ARG A 111 -0.03 -4.84 -13.79
CA ARG A 111 0.38 -6.25 -13.81
C ARG A 111 0.70 -6.72 -12.40
N VAL A 112 0.23 -7.93 -12.11
CA VAL A 112 0.55 -8.70 -10.93
C VAL A 112 1.17 -10.01 -11.41
N ALA A 113 2.31 -10.40 -10.83
CA ALA A 113 3.00 -11.61 -11.21
C ALA A 113 3.60 -12.32 -10.00
N TRP A 114 3.63 -13.65 -10.04
CA TRP A 114 4.05 -14.50 -8.94
C TRP A 114 5.14 -15.49 -9.36
N ASP A 115 5.96 -15.89 -8.41
CA ASP A 115 6.80 -17.06 -8.59
C ASP A 115 5.97 -18.35 -8.50
N CYS A 116 5.58 -18.89 -9.65
CA CYS A 116 4.73 -20.08 -9.73
C CYS A 116 5.40 -21.36 -9.21
N ALA A 117 6.73 -21.37 -9.01
CA ALA A 117 7.41 -22.46 -8.31
C ALA A 117 7.08 -22.43 -6.80
N THR A 118 7.07 -21.24 -6.20
CA THR A 118 6.67 -21.04 -4.80
C THR A 118 5.13 -21.09 -4.63
N TYR A 119 4.38 -20.59 -5.62
CA TYR A 119 2.92 -20.47 -5.58
C TYR A 119 2.25 -21.24 -6.75
N PRO A 120 2.14 -22.58 -6.66
CA PRO A 120 1.70 -23.41 -7.79
C PRO A 120 0.23 -23.26 -8.16
N ALA A 121 -0.60 -22.66 -7.29
CA ALA A 121 -2.00 -22.37 -7.58
C ALA A 121 -2.19 -21.17 -8.53
N THR A 122 -1.14 -20.39 -8.79
CA THR A 122 -1.21 -19.22 -9.67
C THR A 122 -1.39 -19.63 -11.14
N ALA A 123 -2.24 -18.91 -11.87
CA ALA A 123 -2.43 -19.14 -13.29
C ALA A 123 -1.14 -18.84 -14.07
N ARG A 124 -0.82 -19.67 -15.08
CA ARG A 124 0.45 -19.57 -15.84
C ARG A 124 0.71 -18.19 -16.45
N LYS A 125 -0.35 -17.49 -16.87
CA LYS A 125 -0.26 -16.13 -17.43
C LYS A 125 0.25 -15.09 -16.42
N ASP A 126 0.12 -15.38 -15.13
CA ASP A 126 0.52 -14.51 -14.03
C ASP A 126 1.85 -14.97 -13.39
N CYS A 127 2.60 -15.85 -14.07
CA CYS A 127 3.94 -16.20 -13.62
C CYS A 127 4.97 -15.11 -13.95
N LEU A 128 5.94 -14.93 -13.06
CA LEU A 128 7.13 -14.14 -13.32
C LEU A 128 7.92 -14.74 -14.48
N ALA A 129 8.36 -13.88 -15.40
CA ALA A 129 9.37 -14.25 -16.38
C ALA A 129 10.72 -14.31 -15.67
N LYS A 130 11.33 -15.50 -15.62
CA LYS A 130 12.63 -15.71 -14.98
C LYS A 130 13.73 -15.42 -16.01
N ALA A 131 14.86 -14.89 -15.55
CA ALA A 131 16.00 -14.62 -16.44
C ALA A 131 16.53 -15.93 -17.08
N GLY A 132 16.74 -15.92 -18.39
CA GLY A 132 17.37 -17.01 -19.14
C GLY A 132 16.44 -17.98 -19.88
N TYR A 133 15.20 -17.59 -20.19
CA TYR A 133 14.30 -18.31 -21.09
C TYR A 133 13.95 -17.47 -22.32
#